data_AF-L1NVF5-F1
#
_entry.id   AF-L1NVF5-F1
#
_cell.length_a   1.000
_cell.length_b   1.000
_cell.length_c   1.000
_cell.angle_alpha   90.00
_cell.angle_beta   90.00
_cell.angle_gamma   90.00
#
_symmetry.space_group_name_H-M   'P 1'
#
loop_
_entity.id
_entity.type
_entity.pdbx_description
1 polymer ?
#
loop_
_entity_poly.entity_id
_entity_poly.type
_entity_poly.pdbx_seq_one_letter_code
_entity_poly.pdbx_strand_id
1 'polypeptide(L)'
;MKKLFALLRAEWRAAFDPKSIVLRDYGDLKAHAKSLKLLSAEERETLLEFVTQAEIGRQTGRYTAARYGITVGEAIEHQHMMDDIESSVASFVM
;
A
#
# COMPACT_ATOMS: atom_id res chain seq x y z
N MET A 1 25.20 -14.37 -17.57
CA MET A 1 25.45 -13.84 -16.21
C MET A 1 24.69 -12.55 -15.89
N LYS A 2 24.75 -11.47 -16.69
CA LYS A 2 24.04 -10.20 -16.40
C LYS A 2 22.53 -10.34 -16.12
N LYS A 3 21.82 -11.22 -16.86
CA LYS A 3 20.38 -11.48 -16.66
C LYS A 3 20.07 -12.18 -15.33
N LEU A 4 20.95 -13.07 -14.87
CA LEU A 4 20.80 -13.78 -13.59
C LEU A 4 20.99 -12.82 -12.41
N PHE A 5 21.97 -11.92 -12.50
CA PHE A 5 22.16 -10.87 -11.50
C PHE A 5 21.02 -9.86 -11.45
N ALA A 6 20.39 -9.53 -12.59
CA ALA A 6 19.23 -8.66 -12.62
C ALA A 6 18.00 -9.32 -11.97
N LEU A 7 17.78 -10.61 -12.23
CA LEU A 7 16.73 -11.43 -11.60
C LEU A 7 16.94 -11.54 -10.09
N LEU A 8 18.15 -11.91 -9.66
CA LEU A 8 18.50 -11.98 -8.24
C LEU A 8 18.36 -10.62 -7.55
N ARG A 9 18.75 -9.52 -8.19
CA ARG A 9 18.65 -8.17 -7.60
C ARG A 9 17.20 -7.66 -7.53
N ALA A 10 16.34 -8.07 -8.45
CA ALA A 10 14.90 -7.79 -8.39
C ALA A 10 14.23 -8.59 -7.26
N GLU A 11 14.53 -9.88 -7.15
CA GLU A 11 14.11 -10.74 -6.04
C GLU A 11 14.63 -10.23 -4.69
N TRP A 12 15.88 -9.73 -4.65
CA TRP A 12 16.50 -9.17 -3.44
C TRP A 12 15.93 -7.80 -3.05
N ARG A 13 15.57 -6.95 -4.02
CA ARG A 13 14.83 -5.70 -3.77
C ARG A 13 13.41 -5.97 -3.30
N ALA A 14 12.69 -6.92 -3.90
CA ALA A 14 11.38 -7.34 -3.41
C ALA A 14 11.44 -7.97 -2.00
N ALA A 15 12.58 -8.59 -1.65
CA ALA A 15 12.83 -9.09 -0.29
C ALA A 15 13.16 -7.98 0.74
N PHE A 16 13.63 -6.79 0.30
CA PHE A 16 14.08 -5.72 1.21
C PHE A 16 13.25 -4.44 1.17
N ASP A 17 12.51 -4.17 0.09
CA ASP A 17 11.67 -2.98 -0.05
C ASP A 17 10.18 -3.40 0.00
N PRO A 18 9.54 -3.32 1.18
CA PRO A 18 8.14 -3.67 1.34
C PRO A 18 7.21 -2.79 0.50
N LYS A 19 7.64 -1.59 0.08
CA LYS A 19 6.82 -0.67 -0.73
C LYS A 19 6.66 -1.15 -2.17
N SER A 20 7.56 -2.00 -2.66
CA SER A 20 7.50 -2.56 -4.02
C SER A 20 6.50 -3.71 -4.20
N ILE A 21 5.93 -4.21 -3.10
CA ILE A 21 5.01 -5.35 -3.10
C ILE A 21 3.68 -4.92 -3.70
N VAL A 22 3.18 -5.65 -4.70
CA VAL A 22 1.85 -5.42 -5.29
C VAL A 22 0.80 -6.15 -4.47
N LEU A 23 -0.21 -5.42 -3.99
CA LEU A 23 -1.35 -5.98 -3.27
C LEU A 23 -2.48 -6.27 -4.26
N ARG A 24 -2.77 -7.55 -4.51
CA ARG A 24 -3.85 -7.99 -5.40
C ARG A 24 -5.12 -8.32 -4.63
N ASP A 25 -4.96 -8.77 -3.39
CA ASP A 25 -6.04 -8.99 -2.45
C ASP A 25 -5.54 -8.95 -1.00
N TYR A 26 -6.47 -9.10 -0.06
CA TYR A 26 -6.16 -9.12 1.37
C TYR A 26 -5.21 -10.27 1.77
N GLY A 27 -5.23 -11.40 1.05
CA GLY A 27 -4.38 -12.56 1.31
C GLY A 27 -2.88 -12.25 1.14
N ASP A 28 -2.55 -11.33 0.22
CA ASP A 28 -1.17 -10.88 -0.01
C ASP A 28 -0.54 -10.22 1.23
N LEU A 29 -1.34 -9.56 2.08
CA LEU A 29 -0.83 -8.98 3.33
C LEU A 29 -0.32 -10.07 4.27
N LYS A 30 -1.03 -11.19 4.34
CA LYS A 30 -0.62 -12.33 5.15
C LYS A 30 0.59 -13.02 4.54
N ALA A 31 0.64 -13.15 3.22
CA ALA A 31 1.77 -13.72 2.50
C ALA A 31 3.06 -12.90 2.69
N HIS A 32 2.93 -11.56 2.73
CA HIS A 32 4.04 -10.62 2.84
C HIS A 32 4.24 -10.03 4.24
N ALA A 33 3.57 -10.56 5.27
CA ALA A 33 3.60 -10.02 6.64
C ALA A 33 5.01 -9.82 7.20
N LYS A 34 5.99 -10.66 6.83
CA LYS A 34 7.39 -10.49 7.26
C LYS A 34 8.05 -9.26 6.64
N SER A 35 7.81 -9.00 5.36
CA SER A 35 8.33 -7.83 4.67
C SER A 35 7.64 -6.56 5.15
N LEU A 36 6.30 -6.59 5.32
CA LEU A 36 5.52 -5.44 5.78
C LEU A 36 5.89 -4.98 7.20
N LYS A 37 6.50 -5.84 8.03
CA LYS A 37 7.07 -5.42 9.34
C LYS A 37 8.21 -4.40 9.20
N LEU A 38 8.85 -4.31 8.04
CA LEU A 38 9.93 -3.36 7.77
C LEU A 38 9.44 -1.94 7.48
N LEU A 39 8.13 -1.77 7.21
CA LEU A 39 7.50 -0.45 7.15
C LEU A 39 7.53 0.22 8.53
N SER A 40 7.49 1.55 8.57
CA SER A 40 7.32 2.31 9.81
C SER A 40 5.96 2.01 10.48
N ALA A 41 5.77 2.42 11.74
CA ALA A 41 4.48 2.22 12.40
C ALA A 41 3.35 2.98 11.69
N GLU A 42 3.62 4.23 11.33
CA GLU A 42 2.73 5.10 10.55
C GLU A 42 2.40 4.47 9.20
N GLU A 43 3.41 4.06 8.42
CA GLU A 43 3.20 3.45 7.10
C GLU A 43 2.36 2.17 7.15
N ARG A 44 2.48 1.38 8.23
CA ARG A 44 1.64 0.19 8.42
C ARG A 44 0.20 0.55 8.77
N GLU A 45 -0.01 1.61 9.54
CA GLU A 45 -1.34 2.11 9.89
C GLU A 45 -2.04 2.66 8.65
N THR A 46 -1.36 3.53 7.90
CA THR A 46 -1.83 4.06 6.60
C THR A 46 -2.15 2.94 5.61
N LEU A 47 -1.29 1.91 5.51
CA LEU A 47 -1.55 0.75 4.66
C LEU A 47 -2.79 -0.04 5.12
N LEU A 48 -2.99 -0.19 6.42
CA LEU A 48 -4.14 -0.90 6.98
C LEU A 48 -5.45 -0.16 6.68
N GLU A 49 -5.46 1.16 6.77
CA GLU A 49 -6.60 2.01 6.41
C GLU A 49 -6.96 1.85 4.94
N PHE A 50 -5.98 1.97 4.06
CA PHE A 50 -6.16 1.80 2.62
C PHE A 50 -6.77 0.42 2.29
N VAL A 51 -6.20 -0.66 2.83
CA VAL A 51 -6.70 -2.03 2.62
C VAL A 51 -8.13 -2.16 3.14
N THR A 52 -8.44 -1.59 4.30
CA THR A 52 -9.78 -1.67 4.89
C THR A 52 -10.81 -1.01 3.98
N GLN A 53 -10.49 0.17 3.43
CA GLN A 53 -11.35 0.84 2.45
C GLN A 53 -11.51 0.04 1.16
N ALA A 54 -10.44 -0.57 0.66
CA ALA A 54 -10.48 -1.42 -0.53
C ALA A 54 -11.37 -2.65 -0.30
N GLU A 55 -11.31 -3.25 0.89
CA GLU A 55 -12.13 -4.42 1.25
C GLU A 55 -13.61 -4.06 1.43
N ILE A 56 -13.91 -2.92 2.08
CA ILE A 56 -15.27 -2.39 2.17
C ILE A 56 -15.85 -2.16 0.77
N GLY A 57 -15.10 -1.52 -0.12
CA GLY A 57 -15.54 -1.28 -1.50
C GLY A 57 -15.81 -2.59 -2.25
N ARG A 58 -14.90 -3.57 -2.12
CA ARG A 58 -15.04 -4.90 -2.73
C ARG A 58 -16.26 -5.67 -2.22
N GLN A 59 -16.53 -5.66 -0.91
CA GLN A 59 -17.63 -6.42 -0.31
C GLN A 59 -19.00 -5.77 -0.49
N THR A 60 -19.04 -4.44 -0.45
CA THR A 60 -20.30 -3.68 -0.51
C THR A 60 -20.68 -3.21 -1.91
N GLY A 61 -19.74 -3.29 -2.87
CA GLY A 61 -19.90 -2.72 -4.21
C GLY A 61 -19.94 -1.19 -4.22
N ARG A 62 -19.68 -0.54 -3.08
CA ARG A 62 -19.60 0.92 -2.98
C ARG A 62 -18.28 1.40 -3.57
N TYR A 63 -18.34 2.56 -4.22
CA TYR A 63 -17.13 3.24 -4.64
C TYR A 63 -16.34 3.70 -3.41
N THR A 64 -15.11 3.23 -3.30
CA THR A 64 -14.10 3.72 -2.36
C THR A 64 -12.91 4.20 -3.17
N ALA A 65 -12.14 5.15 -2.62
CA ALA A 65 -10.97 5.68 -3.31
C ALA A 65 -9.82 4.65 -3.35
N ALA A 66 -9.83 3.67 -2.45
CA ALA A 66 -8.84 2.59 -2.38
C ALA A 66 -9.20 1.39 -3.28
N ARG A 67 -8.20 0.86 -3.99
CA ARG A 67 -8.34 -0.33 -4.85
C ARG A 67 -7.09 -1.20 -4.81
N TYR A 68 -7.29 -2.51 -4.88
CA TYR A 68 -6.20 -3.46 -5.09
C TYR A 68 -5.64 -3.37 -6.52
N GLY A 69 -4.48 -3.99 -6.75
CA GLY A 69 -3.74 -3.98 -8.01
C GLY A 69 -2.62 -2.94 -8.08
N ILE A 70 -2.32 -2.30 -6.96
CA ILE A 70 -1.23 -1.31 -6.82
C ILE A 70 -0.18 -1.80 -5.83
N THR A 71 0.97 -1.13 -5.79
CA THR A 71 2.03 -1.39 -4.82
C THR A 71 1.70 -0.84 -3.44
N VAL A 72 2.32 -1.38 -2.40
CA VAL A 72 2.26 -0.87 -1.02
C VAL A 72 2.69 0.59 -0.94
N GLY A 73 3.72 0.98 -1.70
CA GLY A 73 4.17 2.37 -1.79
C GLY A 73 3.08 3.29 -2.35
N GLU A 74 2.48 2.91 -3.48
CA GLU A 74 1.38 3.66 -4.08
C GLU A 74 0.15 3.73 -3.16
N ALA A 75 -0.14 2.67 -2.40
CA ALA A 75 -1.24 2.65 -1.43
C ALA A 75 -1.01 3.66 -0.29
N ILE A 76 0.21 3.72 0.24
CA ILE A 76 0.60 4.67 1.29
C ILE A 76 0.56 6.10 0.76
N GLU A 77 1.13 6.38 -0.41
CA GLU A 77 1.11 7.71 -1.04
C GLU A 77 -0.31 8.17 -1.33
N HIS A 78 -1.19 7.28 -1.81
CA HIS A 78 -2.58 7.61 -2.09
C HIS A 78 -3.33 8.06 -0.83
N GLN A 79 -3.11 7.37 0.30
CA GLN A 79 -3.78 7.73 1.55
C GLN A 79 -3.22 9.04 2.12
N HIS A 80 -1.90 9.24 2.14
CA HIS A 80 -1.32 10.54 2.55
C HIS A 80 -1.84 11.71 1.71
N MET A 81 -1.99 11.53 0.39
CA MET A 81 -2.57 12.57 -0.48
C MET A 81 -4.02 12.88 -0.11
N MET A 82 -4.82 11.87 0.26
CA MET A 82 -6.20 12.11 0.71
C MET A 82 -6.23 12.87 2.03
N ASP A 83 -5.38 12.48 2.99
CA ASP A 83 -5.29 13.12 4.31
C ASP A 83 -4.86 14.60 4.21
N ASP A 84 -3.89 14.89 3.31
CA ASP A 84 -3.46 16.27 3.03
C ASP A 84 -4.57 17.12 2.40
N ILE A 85 -5.36 16.52 1.50
CA ILE A 85 -6.53 17.19 0.91
C ILE A 85 -7.59 17.46 1.99
N GLU A 86 -7.89 16.48 2.84
CA GLU A 86 -8.86 16.63 3.92
C GLU A 86 -8.42 17.72 4.92
N SER A 87 -7.15 17.73 5.30
CA SER A 87 -6.56 18.76 6.16
C SER A 87 -6.66 20.16 5.52
N SER A 88 -6.35 20.25 4.23
CA SER A 88 -6.45 21.51 3.46
C SER A 88 -7.90 22.01 3.38
N VAL A 89 -8.87 21.13 3.12
CA VAL A 89 -10.30 21.49 3.07
C VAL A 89 -10.81 21.93 4.43
N ALA A 90 -10.45 21.21 5.50
CA ALA A 90 -10.84 21.57 6.87
C ALA A 90 -10.31 22.96 7.27
N SER A 91 -9.08 23.29 6.88
CA SER A 91 -8.48 24.60 7.15
C SER A 91 -9.12 25.77 6.38
N PHE A 92 -9.72 25.50 5.21
CA PHE A 92 -10.36 26.53 4.39
C PHE A 92 -11.80 26.85 4.82
N VAL A 93 -12.46 25.91 5.50
CA VAL A 93 -13.86 26.05 5.95
C VAL A 93 -13.94 26.68 7.37
N MET A 94 -12.80 26.88 8.04
CA MET A 94 -12.67 27.68 9.27
C MET A 94 -12.42 29.15 8.97
#